data_AF-A0A3D3P1U8-F1
#
_entry.id   AF-A0A3D3P1U8-F1
#
_cell.length_a   1.000
_cell.length_b   1.000
_cell.length_c   1.000
_cell.angle_alpha   90.00
_cell.angle_beta   90.00
_cell.angle_gamma   90.00
#
_symmetry.space_group_name_H-M   'P 1'
#
loop_
_entity.id
_entity.type
_entity.pdbx_description
1 polymer ?
#
loop_
_entity_poly.entity_id
_entity_poly.type
_entity_poly.pdbx_seq_one_letter_code
_entity_poly.pdbx_strand_id
1 'polypeptide(L)'
;MTMKTPCKSINLLFGLIVVLTNLSAVSWATGKESVPVLSEQGKVLEKKYAGELDVIQKEISAALPAIDESEKTAFEAARTELGALKAPSEDAGQAAHKAYQTAKPLAEAKTLDSARPLLADLESLLSSDALDGKLMKAAILRHGTPAGLAEFAQQSEVHKALLDKLFADEVLMKKILKSGGANGGEYGEAMEVYTAILEASELARKPGILQRLALGTALHQPWLNGKEEGGSVNGIVFTDHSNPDGQVARFLHFEKAYLAKELDPQFKDFNAWECRFITNDPYTNEEATWGREMLRQFRPDHITNPDQKWRYTRIVKSDLPYTSTRHDDSLGSPQQQALALGGICGRRAFFGRFIARSFGIPSRRSTQSGHAAMNRWTPDGWVVNFGAWWSMNWCGPQGGLDFYLDSQAREHEADYMQVLRAQWIGDALGQEDVSLRQYGQGGDFWDGLAFYKKRAVVEASNQEQAAADAELAALSAEEAR
;
A
#
# COMPACT_ATOMS: atom_id res chain seq x y z
N MET A 1 49.48 37.62 49.52
CA MET A 1 49.49 36.39 48.69
C MET A 1 48.09 35.81 48.71
N THR A 2 47.54 35.47 47.53
CA THR A 2 46.17 34.96 47.26
C THR A 2 45.02 35.88 47.71
N MET A 3 43.94 36.14 46.98
CA MET A 3 43.41 35.75 45.66
C MET A 3 42.15 36.62 45.43
N LYS A 4 41.65 36.64 44.19
CA LYS A 4 40.32 37.09 43.72
C LYS A 4 40.10 38.60 43.54
N THR A 5 39.99 38.99 42.28
CA THR A 5 39.28 40.19 41.82
C THR A 5 37.96 39.76 41.13
N PRO A 6 36.83 40.38 41.47
CA PRO A 6 35.53 40.17 40.83
C PRO A 6 35.15 41.30 39.87
N CYS A 7 34.30 40.94 38.91
CA CYS A 7 33.14 41.65 38.36
C CYS A 7 33.13 43.20 38.29
N LYS A 8 32.99 43.74 37.07
CA LYS A 8 32.27 45.00 36.79
C LYS A 8 31.56 44.95 35.42
N SER A 9 30.25 44.77 35.49
CA SER A 9 29.17 45.65 34.98
C SER A 9 29.48 46.66 33.86
N ILE A 10 28.59 46.77 32.85
CA ILE A 10 27.77 47.97 32.51
C ILE A 10 27.30 48.03 31.02
N ASN A 11 25.97 48.16 30.89
CA ASN A 11 25.14 48.89 29.90
C ASN A 11 24.64 48.29 28.57
N LEU A 12 23.30 48.13 28.56
CA LEU A 12 22.28 48.67 27.63
C LEU A 12 22.64 48.81 26.14
N LEU A 13 21.82 48.15 25.30
CA LEU A 13 21.07 48.86 24.27
C LEU A 13 19.76 48.10 23.95
N PHE A 14 18.65 48.82 23.97
CA PHE A 14 17.36 48.40 23.43
C PHE A 14 17.48 48.22 21.91
N GLY A 15 17.08 47.06 21.40
CA GLY A 15 17.02 46.76 19.97
C GLY A 15 15.92 45.74 19.70
N LEU A 16 14.85 46.23 19.08
CA LEU A 16 13.70 45.52 18.53
C LEU A 16 14.11 44.19 17.86
N ILE A 17 13.74 43.03 18.42
CA ILE A 17 13.80 41.74 17.71
C ILE A 17 12.38 41.38 17.30
N VAL A 18 12.09 41.64 16.02
CA VAL A 18 11.00 41.00 15.28
C VAL A 18 11.30 39.50 15.27
N VAL A 19 10.48 38.73 15.99
CA VAL A 19 10.50 37.26 15.91
C VAL A 19 9.95 36.88 14.55
N LEU A 20 10.84 36.63 13.58
CA LEU A 20 10.51 35.93 12.34
C LEU A 20 10.23 34.47 12.70
N THR A 21 8.96 34.15 12.90
CA THR A 21 8.43 32.79 12.87
C THR A 21 8.57 32.24 11.45
N ASN A 22 9.71 31.64 11.12
CA ASN A 22 9.83 30.76 9.96
C ASN A 22 9.40 29.34 10.35
N LEU A 23 8.09 29.18 10.56
CA LEU A 23 7.43 27.90 10.31
C LEU A 23 7.34 27.78 8.80
N SER A 24 8.31 27.09 8.20
CA SER A 24 8.23 26.68 6.80
C SER A 24 7.01 25.77 6.67
N ALA A 25 5.90 26.36 6.22
CA ALA A 25 4.84 25.62 5.57
C ALA A 25 5.49 24.84 4.44
N VAL A 26 5.57 23.51 4.59
CA VAL A 26 5.90 22.63 3.48
C VAL A 26 4.69 22.68 2.56
N SER A 27 4.70 23.64 1.65
CA SER A 27 3.86 23.64 0.48
C SER A 27 4.05 22.30 -0.20
N TRP A 28 2.97 21.55 -0.36
CA TRP A 28 2.91 20.41 -1.27
C TRP A 28 3.09 20.99 -2.66
N ALA A 29 4.34 21.11 -3.10
CA ALA A 29 4.64 21.33 -4.50
C ALA A 29 4.22 20.05 -5.23
N THR A 30 3.15 20.14 -6.01
CA THR A 30 2.94 19.25 -7.15
C THR A 30 4.14 19.43 -8.06
N GLY A 31 5.17 18.61 -7.87
CA GLY A 31 6.28 18.53 -8.82
C GLY A 31 5.70 18.23 -10.19
N LYS A 32 6.04 19.04 -11.19
CA LYS A 32 5.80 18.70 -12.59
C LYS A 32 6.35 17.29 -12.81
N GLU A 33 5.53 16.38 -13.31
CA GLU A 33 5.98 15.08 -13.81
C GLU A 33 7.20 15.31 -14.71
N SER A 34 8.29 14.60 -14.43
CA SER A 34 9.47 14.63 -15.30
C SER A 34 9.06 13.99 -16.62
N VAL A 35 8.90 14.81 -17.65
CA VAL A 35 8.60 14.32 -19.00
C VAL A 35 9.77 13.45 -19.46
N PRO A 36 9.54 12.18 -19.84
CA PRO A 36 10.60 11.25 -20.21
C PRO A 36 11.39 11.78 -21.40
N VAL A 37 12.71 11.59 -21.36
CA VAL A 37 13.59 11.97 -22.48
C VAL A 37 13.59 10.82 -23.48
N LEU A 38 12.64 10.85 -24.42
CA LEU A 38 12.50 9.83 -25.45
C LEU A 38 13.41 10.11 -26.66
N SER A 39 14.17 9.09 -27.05
CA SER A 39 14.86 9.02 -28.34
C SER A 39 13.85 8.92 -29.49
N GLU A 40 14.31 9.01 -30.74
CA GLU A 40 13.43 8.78 -31.90
C GLU A 40 12.82 7.36 -31.89
N GLN A 41 13.57 6.36 -31.43
CA GLN A 41 13.05 5.01 -31.22
C GLN A 41 12.01 4.98 -30.08
N GLY A 42 12.28 5.71 -28.98
CA GLY A 42 11.35 5.87 -27.87
C GLY A 42 10.00 6.45 -28.31
N LYS A 43 10.00 7.50 -29.13
CA LYS A 43 8.76 8.09 -29.68
C LYS A 43 7.98 7.11 -30.56
N VAL A 44 8.66 6.25 -31.32
CA VAL A 44 8.00 5.19 -32.10
C VAL A 44 7.33 4.18 -31.18
N LEU A 45 8.00 3.79 -30.09
CA LEU A 45 7.45 2.87 -29.08
C LEU A 45 6.27 3.50 -28.33
N GLU A 46 6.37 4.76 -27.92
CA GLU A 46 5.28 5.50 -27.28
C GLU A 46 4.04 5.51 -28.16
N LYS A 47 4.19 5.88 -29.43
CA LYS A 47 3.07 5.87 -30.39
C LYS A 47 2.49 4.47 -30.58
N LYS A 48 3.33 3.42 -30.56
CA LYS A 48 2.87 2.03 -30.62
C LYS A 48 2.01 1.70 -29.41
N TYR A 49 2.49 1.94 -28.19
CA TYR A 49 1.76 1.65 -26.95
C TYR A 49 0.47 2.46 -26.84
N ALA A 50 0.49 3.74 -27.20
CA ALA A 50 -0.70 4.58 -27.25
C ALA A 50 -1.73 4.09 -28.28
N GLY A 51 -1.26 3.67 -29.47
CA GLY A 51 -2.12 3.08 -30.50
C GLY A 51 -2.74 1.75 -30.08
N GLU A 52 -1.99 0.89 -29.38
CA GLU A 52 -2.52 -0.34 -28.81
C GLU A 52 -3.60 -0.06 -27.75
N LEU A 53 -3.38 0.92 -26.87
CA LEU A 53 -4.35 1.33 -25.87
C LEU A 53 -5.64 1.86 -26.51
N ASP A 54 -5.54 2.74 -27.52
CA ASP A 54 -6.70 3.29 -28.24
C ASP A 54 -7.53 2.20 -28.95
N VAL A 55 -6.87 1.21 -29.57
CA VAL A 55 -7.57 0.06 -30.18
C VAL A 55 -8.31 -0.74 -29.12
N ILE A 56 -7.65 -1.08 -28.02
CA ILE A 56 -8.25 -1.86 -26.93
C ILE A 56 -9.43 -1.10 -26.30
N GLN A 57 -9.29 0.21 -26.07
CA GLN A 57 -10.34 1.07 -25.55
C GLN A 57 -11.60 1.04 -26.43
N LYS A 58 -11.44 1.12 -27.75
CA LYS A 58 -12.57 1.03 -28.70
C LYS A 58 -13.24 -0.34 -28.66
N GLU A 59 -12.47 -1.42 -28.60
CA GLU A 59 -13.00 -2.77 -28.52
C GLU A 59 -13.77 -3.02 -27.23
N ILE A 60 -13.25 -2.54 -26.09
CA ILE A 60 -13.92 -2.65 -24.79
C ILE A 60 -15.20 -1.81 -24.81
N SER A 61 -15.13 -0.56 -25.27
CA SER A 61 -16.31 0.33 -25.36
C SER A 61 -17.44 -0.28 -26.19
N ALA A 62 -17.10 -1.00 -27.27
CA ALA A 62 -18.08 -1.69 -28.11
C ALA A 62 -18.64 -2.98 -27.49
N ALA A 63 -17.90 -3.59 -26.55
CA ALA A 63 -18.29 -4.85 -25.89
C ALA A 63 -19.10 -4.64 -24.60
N LEU A 64 -19.09 -3.43 -24.02
CA LEU A 64 -19.83 -3.12 -22.80
C LEU A 64 -21.35 -3.11 -23.07
N PRO A 65 -22.15 -3.64 -22.13
CA PRO A 65 -23.61 -3.56 -22.23
C PRO A 65 -24.09 -2.12 -22.06
N ALA A 66 -25.31 -1.85 -22.50
CA ALA A 66 -26.01 -0.64 -22.12
C ALA A 66 -26.24 -0.63 -20.61
N ILE A 67 -26.02 0.52 -19.97
CA ILE A 67 -26.24 0.73 -18.54
C ILE A 67 -27.60 1.41 -18.38
N ASP A 68 -28.39 1.01 -17.38
CA ASP A 68 -29.63 1.72 -17.07
C ASP A 68 -29.32 3.16 -16.65
N GLU A 69 -29.78 4.12 -17.46
CA GLU A 69 -29.48 5.54 -17.26
C GLU A 69 -30.14 6.11 -16.00
N SER A 70 -31.27 5.56 -15.55
CA SER A 70 -31.94 6.00 -14.32
C SER A 70 -31.15 5.56 -13.10
N GLU A 71 -30.71 4.30 -13.06
CA GLU A 71 -29.89 3.78 -11.97
C GLU A 71 -28.51 4.44 -11.92
N LYS A 72 -27.88 4.62 -13.09
CA LYS A 72 -26.61 5.35 -13.22
C LYS A 72 -26.73 6.77 -12.68
N THR A 73 -27.77 7.51 -13.09
CA THR A 73 -28.01 8.87 -12.63
C THR A 73 -28.22 8.91 -11.10
N ALA A 74 -28.97 7.96 -10.55
CA ALA A 74 -29.20 7.88 -9.10
C ALA A 74 -27.90 7.62 -8.33
N PHE A 75 -27.05 6.72 -8.82
CA PHE A 75 -25.75 6.42 -8.24
C PHE A 75 -24.79 7.61 -8.30
N GLU A 76 -24.67 8.26 -9.45
CA GLU A 76 -23.81 9.44 -9.63
C GLU A 76 -24.29 10.64 -8.79
N ALA A 77 -25.61 10.81 -8.64
CA ALA A 77 -26.19 11.81 -7.74
C ALA A 77 -25.84 11.53 -6.27
N ALA A 78 -25.96 10.28 -5.81
CA ALA A 78 -25.59 9.90 -4.45
C ALA A 78 -24.08 10.11 -4.18
N ARG A 79 -23.22 9.79 -5.14
CA ARG A 79 -21.77 10.06 -5.06
C ARG A 79 -21.46 11.55 -5.02
N THR A 80 -22.19 12.36 -5.79
CA THR A 80 -22.05 13.82 -5.79
C THR A 80 -22.42 14.39 -4.42
N GLU A 81 -23.52 13.93 -3.82
CA GLU A 81 -23.91 14.32 -2.45
C GLU A 81 -22.84 13.94 -1.42
N LEU A 82 -22.26 12.73 -1.51
CA LEU A 82 -21.17 12.31 -0.63
C LEU A 82 -19.92 13.18 -0.83
N GLY A 83 -19.53 13.48 -2.08
CA GLY A 83 -18.39 14.33 -2.41
C GLY A 83 -18.54 15.80 -1.99
N ALA A 84 -19.79 16.26 -1.85
CA ALA A 84 -20.11 17.59 -1.33
C ALA A 84 -19.87 17.71 0.18
N LEU A 85 -19.87 16.61 0.94
CA LEU A 85 -19.58 16.62 2.37
C LEU A 85 -18.09 16.92 2.63
N LYS A 86 -17.81 18.07 3.24
CA LYS A 86 -16.46 18.46 3.64
C LYS A 86 -16.24 18.19 5.12
N ALA A 87 -15.13 17.52 5.42
CA ALA A 87 -14.69 17.34 6.79
C ALA A 87 -14.43 18.73 7.41
N PRO A 88 -14.96 19.00 8.62
CA PRO A 88 -14.68 20.24 9.31
C PRO A 88 -13.18 20.34 9.67
N SER A 89 -12.67 21.56 9.77
CA SER A 89 -11.31 21.80 10.26
C SER A 89 -11.17 21.44 11.74
N GLU A 90 -9.96 21.20 12.21
CA GLU A 90 -9.70 20.78 13.61
C GLU A 90 -10.21 21.81 14.64
N ASP A 91 -10.22 23.10 14.27
CA ASP A 91 -10.69 24.22 15.09
C ASP A 91 -12.21 24.47 14.99
N ALA A 92 -12.91 23.73 14.12
CA ALA A 92 -14.35 23.87 14.00
C ALA A 92 -15.07 23.42 15.28
N GLY A 93 -16.17 24.09 15.61
CA GLY A 93 -16.95 23.76 16.81
C GLY A 93 -17.48 22.32 16.82
N GLN A 94 -17.74 21.79 18.03
CA GLN A 94 -18.24 20.43 18.24
C GLN A 94 -19.50 20.11 17.43
N ALA A 95 -20.39 21.10 17.21
CA ALA A 95 -21.60 20.93 16.43
C ALA A 95 -21.32 20.58 14.96
N ALA A 96 -20.32 21.21 14.34
CA ALA A 96 -19.93 20.92 12.95
C ALA A 96 -19.34 19.52 12.81
N HIS A 97 -18.46 19.13 13.74
CA HIS A 97 -17.92 17.78 13.84
C HIS A 97 -19.03 16.73 13.98
N LYS A 98 -19.98 16.96 14.89
CA LYS A 98 -21.11 16.05 15.09
C LYS A 98 -22.01 15.97 13.85
N ALA A 99 -22.30 17.09 13.19
CA ALA A 99 -23.09 17.10 11.97
C ALA A 99 -22.44 16.28 10.85
N TYR A 100 -21.13 16.45 10.64
CA TYR A 100 -20.38 15.66 9.65
C TYR A 100 -20.34 14.17 10.01
N GLN A 101 -20.08 13.83 11.27
CA GLN A 101 -20.05 12.45 11.76
C GLN A 101 -21.39 11.72 11.61
N THR A 102 -22.51 12.45 11.67
CA THR A 102 -23.85 11.89 11.41
C THR A 102 -24.17 11.82 9.92
N ALA A 103 -23.85 12.85 9.14
CA ALA A 103 -24.23 12.93 7.73
C ALA A 103 -23.41 11.99 6.84
N LYS A 104 -22.11 11.84 7.11
CA LYS A 104 -21.20 11.06 6.26
C LYS A 104 -21.61 9.57 6.16
N PRO A 105 -21.84 8.83 7.25
CA PRO A 105 -22.23 7.43 7.15
C PRO A 105 -23.56 7.23 6.42
N LEU A 106 -24.51 8.15 6.56
CA LEU A 106 -25.79 8.11 5.85
C LEU A 106 -25.62 8.29 4.35
N ALA A 107 -24.79 9.25 3.93
CA ALA A 107 -24.47 9.46 2.51
C ALA A 107 -23.69 8.27 1.93
N GLU A 108 -22.75 7.70 2.70
CA GLU A 108 -22.03 6.49 2.34
C GLU A 108 -22.96 5.29 2.15
N ALA A 109 -23.94 5.09 3.04
CA ALA A 109 -24.94 4.03 2.96
C ALA A 109 -25.87 4.24 1.75
N LYS A 110 -26.43 5.45 1.59
CA LYS A 110 -27.27 5.81 0.44
C LYS A 110 -26.58 5.50 -0.88
N THR A 111 -25.29 5.83 -0.98
CA THR A 111 -24.54 5.59 -2.22
C THR A 111 -24.31 4.11 -2.50
N LEU A 112 -24.08 3.31 -1.45
CA LEU A 112 -23.98 1.85 -1.60
C LEU A 112 -25.33 1.26 -2.02
N ASP A 113 -26.44 1.71 -1.43
CA ASP A 113 -27.78 1.27 -1.81
C ASP A 113 -28.09 1.61 -3.28
N SER A 114 -27.70 2.79 -3.76
CA SER A 114 -27.82 3.17 -5.17
C SER A 114 -26.91 2.37 -6.11
N ALA A 115 -25.80 1.80 -5.62
CA ALA A 115 -24.90 0.97 -6.43
C ALA A 115 -25.40 -0.46 -6.60
N ARG A 116 -26.16 -1.00 -5.64
CA ARG A 116 -26.57 -2.42 -5.64
C ARG A 116 -27.36 -2.87 -6.88
N PRO A 117 -28.34 -2.11 -7.39
CA PRO A 117 -29.05 -2.47 -8.62
C PRO A 117 -28.11 -2.58 -9.83
N LEU A 118 -27.24 -1.58 -10.02
CA LEU A 118 -26.22 -1.58 -11.08
C LEU A 118 -25.27 -2.78 -10.98
N LEU A 119 -24.83 -3.13 -9.77
CA LEU A 119 -23.98 -4.30 -9.55
C LEU A 119 -24.69 -5.61 -9.90
N ALA A 120 -25.99 -5.73 -9.60
CA ALA A 120 -26.79 -6.89 -9.95
C ALA A 120 -26.96 -7.03 -11.47
N ASP A 121 -27.25 -5.92 -12.16
CA ASP A 121 -27.41 -5.88 -13.61
C ASP A 121 -26.11 -6.22 -14.34
N LEU A 122 -24.96 -5.80 -13.80
CA LEU A 122 -23.63 -6.00 -14.37
C LEU A 122 -22.94 -7.29 -13.90
N GLU A 123 -23.57 -8.09 -13.04
CA GLU A 123 -22.99 -9.30 -12.46
C GLU A 123 -22.47 -10.28 -13.53
N SER A 124 -23.25 -10.50 -14.60
CA SER A 124 -22.86 -11.39 -15.69
C SER A 124 -21.61 -10.94 -16.44
N LEU A 125 -21.44 -9.62 -16.62
CA LEU A 125 -20.25 -9.02 -17.23
C LEU A 125 -19.04 -9.16 -16.29
N LEU A 126 -19.21 -8.77 -15.02
CA LEU A 126 -18.11 -8.72 -14.05
C LEU A 126 -17.66 -10.12 -13.60
N SER A 127 -18.52 -11.13 -13.67
CA SER A 127 -18.15 -12.51 -13.40
C SER A 127 -17.44 -13.22 -14.57
N SER A 128 -17.56 -12.69 -15.79
CA SER A 128 -16.94 -13.26 -17.00
C SER A 128 -15.46 -12.90 -17.14
N ASP A 129 -14.63 -13.85 -17.59
CA ASP A 129 -13.22 -13.62 -17.93
C ASP A 129 -12.98 -13.31 -19.41
N ALA A 130 -14.03 -13.22 -20.22
CA ALA A 130 -13.94 -13.09 -21.67
C ALA A 130 -13.18 -11.85 -22.16
N LEU A 131 -13.15 -10.79 -21.34
CA LEU A 131 -12.43 -9.55 -21.63
C LEU A 131 -11.12 -9.40 -20.86
N ASP A 132 -10.77 -10.34 -19.97
CA ASP A 132 -9.65 -10.20 -19.02
C ASP A 132 -8.34 -9.84 -19.73
N GLY A 133 -7.97 -10.53 -20.80
CA GLY A 133 -6.73 -10.25 -21.54
C GLY A 133 -6.62 -8.80 -22.02
N LYS A 134 -7.72 -8.24 -22.53
CA LYS A 134 -7.78 -6.84 -23.02
C LYS A 134 -7.82 -5.85 -21.86
N LEU A 135 -8.66 -6.10 -20.87
CA LEU A 135 -8.78 -5.27 -19.66
C LEU A 135 -7.44 -5.14 -18.94
N MET A 136 -6.76 -6.26 -18.70
CA MET A 136 -5.46 -6.28 -18.03
C MET A 136 -4.39 -5.55 -18.84
N LYS A 137 -4.34 -5.76 -20.16
CA LYS A 137 -3.39 -5.06 -21.03
C LYS A 137 -3.64 -3.56 -21.03
N ALA A 138 -4.91 -3.12 -21.09
CA ALA A 138 -5.28 -1.71 -21.01
C ALA A 138 -4.87 -1.10 -19.66
N ALA A 139 -5.14 -1.78 -18.55
CA ALA A 139 -4.74 -1.33 -17.21
C ALA A 139 -3.23 -1.15 -17.09
N ILE A 140 -2.42 -2.10 -17.61
CA ILE A 140 -0.96 -1.99 -17.62
C ILE A 140 -0.48 -0.83 -18.50
N LEU A 141 -1.03 -0.69 -19.71
CA LEU A 141 -0.69 0.41 -20.64
C LEU A 141 -1.03 1.79 -20.06
N ARG A 142 -2.17 1.89 -19.36
CA ARG A 142 -2.59 3.12 -18.68
C ARG A 142 -1.72 3.43 -17.48
N HIS A 143 -1.56 2.50 -16.56
CA HIS A 143 -0.80 2.71 -15.32
C HIS A 143 0.69 2.93 -15.59
N GLY A 144 1.29 2.21 -16.55
CA GLY A 144 2.68 2.44 -16.94
C GLY A 144 2.89 3.65 -17.84
N THR A 145 1.80 4.19 -18.40
CA THR A 145 1.75 5.17 -19.49
C THR A 145 2.48 4.72 -20.77
N PRO A 146 1.99 5.09 -21.97
CA PRO A 146 2.74 4.82 -23.20
C PRO A 146 4.17 5.39 -23.19
N ALA A 147 4.37 6.55 -22.56
CA ALA A 147 5.65 7.22 -22.49
C ALA A 147 6.62 6.54 -21.50
N GLY A 148 6.16 6.15 -20.31
CA GLY A 148 6.97 5.41 -19.32
C GLY A 148 7.40 4.04 -19.83
N LEU A 149 6.47 3.27 -20.42
CA LEU A 149 6.80 1.99 -21.04
C LEU A 149 7.80 2.14 -22.20
N ALA A 150 7.69 3.21 -22.98
CA ALA A 150 8.64 3.51 -24.05
C ALA A 150 10.02 3.92 -23.52
N GLU A 151 10.08 4.70 -22.44
CA GLU A 151 11.33 5.10 -21.79
C GLU A 151 12.11 3.88 -21.28
N PHE A 152 11.42 2.91 -20.70
CA PHE A 152 12.03 1.64 -20.31
C PHE A 152 12.49 0.83 -21.54
N ALA A 153 11.58 0.62 -22.50
CA ALA A 153 11.84 -0.24 -23.66
C ALA A 153 13.00 0.27 -24.54
N GLN A 154 13.18 1.59 -24.68
CA GLN A 154 14.24 2.15 -25.52
C GLN A 154 15.66 1.94 -24.97
N GLN A 155 15.82 1.54 -23.70
CA GLN A 155 17.14 1.36 -23.08
C GLN A 155 17.94 0.26 -23.79
N SER A 156 17.28 -0.80 -24.26
CA SER A 156 17.87 -1.86 -25.09
C SER A 156 16.80 -2.84 -25.57
N GLU A 157 17.14 -3.72 -26.51
CA GLU A 157 16.28 -4.85 -26.89
C GLU A 157 15.95 -5.81 -25.73
N VAL A 158 16.82 -5.95 -24.72
CA VAL A 158 16.56 -6.79 -23.54
C VAL A 158 15.42 -6.21 -22.70
N HIS A 159 15.47 -4.90 -22.43
CA HIS A 159 14.42 -4.17 -21.72
C HIS A 159 13.08 -4.24 -22.48
N LYS A 160 13.09 -3.99 -23.79
CA LYS A 160 11.88 -4.18 -24.61
C LYS A 160 11.33 -5.61 -24.53
N ALA A 161 12.19 -6.63 -24.58
CA ALA A 161 11.79 -8.02 -24.50
C ALA A 161 11.11 -8.40 -23.16
N LEU A 162 11.45 -7.72 -22.06
CA LEU A 162 10.77 -7.91 -20.77
C LEU A 162 9.30 -7.47 -20.84
N LEU A 163 9.01 -6.32 -21.46
CA LEU A 163 7.64 -5.88 -21.69
C LEU A 163 6.90 -6.76 -22.69
N ASP A 164 7.54 -7.17 -23.78
CA ASP A 164 6.95 -8.08 -24.76
C ASP A 164 6.56 -9.42 -24.09
N LYS A 165 7.41 -9.94 -23.19
CA LYS A 165 7.13 -11.15 -22.41
C LYS A 165 5.95 -10.94 -21.45
N LEU A 166 5.87 -9.80 -20.77
CA LEU A 166 4.74 -9.46 -19.89
C LEU A 166 3.42 -9.46 -20.67
N PHE A 167 3.36 -8.74 -21.80
CA PHE A 167 2.14 -8.65 -22.61
C PHE A 167 1.76 -9.95 -23.33
N ALA A 168 2.67 -10.92 -23.42
CA ALA A 168 2.40 -12.24 -23.97
C ALA A 168 1.93 -13.26 -22.90
N ASP A 169 1.98 -12.91 -21.60
CA ASP A 169 1.66 -13.81 -20.50
C ASP A 169 0.47 -13.28 -19.69
N GLU A 170 -0.75 -13.63 -20.12
CA GLU A 170 -1.99 -13.23 -19.43
C GLU A 170 -2.06 -13.74 -17.99
N VAL A 171 -1.47 -14.90 -17.71
CA VAL A 171 -1.44 -15.46 -16.35
C VAL A 171 -0.57 -14.58 -15.44
N LEU A 172 0.56 -14.12 -15.93
CA LEU A 172 1.43 -13.19 -15.21
C LEU A 172 0.77 -11.81 -15.06
N MET A 173 0.16 -11.25 -16.12
CA MET A 173 -0.60 -9.99 -16.03
C MET A 173 -1.68 -10.08 -14.95
N LYS A 174 -2.46 -11.17 -14.93
CA LYS A 174 -3.48 -11.41 -13.90
C LYS A 174 -2.90 -11.46 -12.51
N LYS A 175 -1.78 -12.17 -12.31
CA LYS A 175 -1.08 -12.21 -11.00
C LYS A 175 -0.60 -10.83 -10.56
N ILE A 176 -0.03 -10.04 -11.47
CA ILE A 176 0.47 -8.69 -11.19
C ILE A 176 -0.67 -7.77 -10.77
N LEU A 177 -1.76 -7.74 -11.54
CA LEU A 177 -2.88 -6.85 -11.28
C LEU A 177 -3.71 -7.29 -10.06
N LYS A 178 -3.92 -8.60 -9.85
CA LYS A 178 -4.46 -9.11 -8.56
C LYS A 178 -3.60 -8.69 -7.39
N SER A 179 -2.30 -8.52 -7.59
CA SER A 179 -1.35 -8.08 -6.57
C SER A 179 -1.25 -6.55 -6.45
N GLY A 180 -2.10 -5.77 -7.14
CA GLY A 180 -2.13 -4.31 -7.06
C GLY A 180 -1.20 -3.57 -8.02
N GLY A 181 -0.70 -4.22 -9.08
CA GLY A 181 0.10 -3.58 -10.14
C GLY A 181 1.52 -3.17 -9.74
N ALA A 182 2.34 -2.71 -10.67
CA ALA A 182 3.67 -2.19 -10.33
C ALA A 182 3.55 -0.86 -9.57
N ASN A 183 4.30 -0.70 -8.48
CA ASN A 183 4.32 0.56 -7.72
C ASN A 183 4.82 1.69 -8.63
N GLY A 184 4.05 2.77 -8.71
CA GLY A 184 4.31 3.84 -9.67
C GLY A 184 4.16 3.41 -11.13
N GLY A 185 3.44 2.34 -11.48
CA GLY A 185 3.29 1.97 -12.90
C GLY A 185 4.57 1.46 -13.58
N GLU A 186 5.65 1.24 -12.84
CA GLU A 186 6.97 0.82 -13.34
C GLU A 186 7.01 -0.68 -13.69
N TYR A 187 6.20 -1.10 -14.67
CA TYR A 187 6.05 -2.51 -15.03
C TYR A 187 7.31 -3.10 -15.66
N GLY A 188 8.06 -2.31 -16.43
CA GLY A 188 9.30 -2.76 -17.05
C GLY A 188 10.35 -3.09 -15.99
N GLU A 189 10.56 -2.14 -15.09
CA GLU A 189 11.45 -2.22 -13.95
C GLU A 189 11.02 -3.39 -13.05
N ALA A 190 9.73 -3.51 -12.70
CA ALA A 190 9.23 -4.64 -11.94
C ALA A 190 9.59 -5.98 -12.60
N MET A 191 9.50 -6.07 -13.92
CA MET A 191 9.89 -7.26 -14.67
C MET A 191 11.41 -7.50 -14.69
N GLU A 192 12.22 -6.44 -14.66
CA GLU A 192 13.67 -6.51 -14.48
C GLU A 192 14.00 -7.14 -13.12
N VAL A 193 13.45 -6.63 -12.02
CA VAL A 193 13.66 -7.16 -10.67
C VAL A 193 13.13 -8.59 -10.55
N TYR A 194 11.93 -8.87 -11.05
CA TYR A 194 11.33 -10.20 -10.99
C TYR A 194 12.21 -11.22 -11.73
N THR A 195 12.66 -10.89 -12.94
CA THR A 195 13.54 -11.77 -13.74
C THR A 195 14.88 -11.99 -13.03
N ALA A 196 15.49 -10.96 -12.47
CA ALA A 196 16.75 -11.09 -11.72
C ALA A 196 16.60 -12.01 -10.49
N ILE A 197 15.47 -11.93 -9.76
CA ILE A 197 15.18 -12.85 -8.65
C ILE A 197 15.01 -14.29 -9.15
N LEU A 198 14.26 -14.48 -10.25
CA LEU A 198 14.08 -15.81 -10.84
C LEU A 198 15.40 -16.38 -11.34
N GLU A 199 16.33 -15.57 -11.84
CA GLU A 199 17.67 -16.01 -12.22
C GLU A 199 18.49 -16.46 -11.01
N ALA A 200 18.41 -15.72 -9.90
CA ALA A 200 19.16 -15.99 -8.68
C ALA A 200 18.61 -17.16 -7.83
N SER A 201 17.33 -17.53 -7.97
CA SER A 201 16.71 -18.61 -7.19
C SER A 201 15.87 -19.57 -8.04
N GLU A 202 16.22 -20.86 -7.98
CA GLU A 202 15.40 -21.93 -8.55
C GLU A 202 14.06 -22.11 -7.83
N LEU A 203 13.99 -21.78 -6.54
CA LEU A 203 12.77 -21.92 -5.75
C LEU A 203 11.77 -20.81 -6.08
N ALA A 204 12.23 -19.61 -6.44
CA ALA A 204 11.38 -18.53 -6.91
C ALA A 204 10.64 -18.87 -8.22
N ARG A 205 11.18 -19.80 -9.04
CA ARG A 205 10.53 -20.28 -10.27
C ARG A 205 9.40 -21.27 -10.02
N LYS A 206 9.35 -21.89 -8.84
CA LYS A 206 8.37 -22.92 -8.50
C LYS A 206 7.12 -22.28 -7.87
N PRO A 207 5.90 -22.75 -8.20
CA PRO A 207 4.70 -22.30 -7.51
C PRO A 207 4.85 -22.46 -5.99
N GLY A 208 4.56 -21.40 -5.23
CA GLY A 208 4.69 -21.39 -3.78
C GLY A 208 4.97 -20.01 -3.21
N ILE A 209 5.27 -19.95 -1.91
CA ILE A 209 5.55 -18.68 -1.22
C ILE A 209 6.75 -17.94 -1.81
N LEU A 210 7.82 -18.62 -2.21
CA LEU A 210 9.01 -17.95 -2.74
C LEU A 210 8.76 -17.30 -4.11
N GLN A 211 7.93 -17.89 -4.97
CA GLN A 211 7.45 -17.20 -6.17
C GLN A 211 6.60 -15.96 -5.83
N ARG A 212 5.72 -16.07 -4.84
CA ARG A 212 4.84 -14.96 -4.40
C ARG A 212 5.64 -13.83 -3.76
N LEU A 213 6.67 -14.16 -2.98
CA LEU A 213 7.61 -13.21 -2.40
C LEU A 213 8.40 -12.50 -3.49
N ALA A 214 8.95 -13.24 -4.47
CA ALA A 214 9.68 -12.66 -5.59
C ALA A 214 8.82 -11.63 -6.35
N LEU A 215 7.56 -11.99 -6.65
CA LEU A 215 6.63 -11.09 -7.33
C LEU A 215 6.27 -9.88 -6.43
N GLY A 216 5.97 -10.10 -5.15
CA GLY A 216 5.65 -9.02 -4.21
C GLY A 216 6.79 -8.02 -4.03
N THR A 217 8.04 -8.50 -3.94
CA THR A 217 9.25 -7.67 -3.89
C THR A 217 9.38 -6.82 -5.15
N ALA A 218 9.29 -7.45 -6.32
CA ALA A 218 9.42 -6.79 -7.61
C ALA A 218 8.33 -5.72 -7.84
N LEU A 219 7.09 -6.01 -7.47
CA LEU A 219 6.00 -5.05 -7.64
C LEU A 219 6.07 -3.88 -6.67
N HIS A 220 6.58 -4.08 -5.45
CA HIS A 220 6.68 -3.00 -4.47
C HIS A 220 7.92 -2.12 -4.67
N GLN A 221 9.05 -2.71 -5.06
CA GLN A 221 10.33 -2.03 -5.27
C GLN A 221 10.85 -2.33 -6.69
N PRO A 222 10.25 -1.73 -7.73
CA PRO A 222 10.47 -2.16 -9.12
C PRO A 222 11.85 -1.89 -9.71
N TRP A 223 12.74 -1.07 -9.15
CA TRP A 223 14.09 -0.85 -9.72
C TRP A 223 15.20 -1.54 -8.91
N LEU A 224 16.40 -1.64 -9.46
CA LEU A 224 17.63 -2.06 -8.75
C LEU A 224 18.42 -0.86 -8.19
N ASN A 225 19.33 -1.11 -7.24
CA ASN A 225 20.22 -0.10 -6.65
C ASN A 225 20.98 0.70 -7.74
N GLY A 226 21.11 2.02 -7.56
CA GLY A 226 21.81 2.92 -8.49
C GLY A 226 20.93 3.64 -9.51
N LYS A 227 19.62 3.41 -9.53
CA LYS A 227 18.63 4.18 -10.33
C LYS A 227 17.94 5.29 -9.52
N GLU A 228 18.70 5.99 -8.66
CA GLU A 228 18.19 7.00 -7.71
C GLU A 228 18.00 8.39 -8.34
N GLU A 229 18.83 8.70 -9.34
CA GLU A 229 18.77 9.95 -10.12
C GLU A 229 17.84 9.77 -11.31
N GLY A 230 16.56 9.87 -11.05
CA GLY A 230 15.51 9.68 -12.06
C GLY A 230 14.26 9.24 -11.34
N GLY A 231 13.52 10.20 -10.78
CA GLY A 231 12.14 9.92 -10.43
C GLY A 231 11.47 9.34 -11.67
N SER A 232 10.77 8.23 -11.52
CA SER A 232 10.13 7.61 -12.67
C SER A 232 9.09 8.56 -13.28
N VAL A 233 8.70 8.32 -14.54
CA VAL A 233 7.68 9.14 -15.25
C VAL A 233 6.40 9.29 -14.43
N ASN A 234 6.05 8.24 -13.69
CA ASN A 234 4.85 8.18 -12.85
C ASN A 234 5.09 8.64 -11.40
N GLY A 235 6.30 9.10 -11.09
CA GLY A 235 6.72 9.53 -9.78
C GLY A 235 7.03 8.38 -8.82
N ILE A 236 7.92 8.67 -7.88
CA ILE A 236 8.26 7.81 -6.74
C ILE A 236 7.04 7.78 -5.80
N VAL A 237 6.07 6.90 -6.07
CA VAL A 237 4.84 6.88 -5.27
C VAL A 237 5.15 6.39 -3.86
N PHE A 238 5.84 5.26 -3.67
CA PHE A 238 6.27 4.78 -2.35
C PHE A 238 7.53 3.96 -2.43
N THR A 239 8.68 4.60 -2.38
CA THR A 239 9.94 3.90 -2.39
C THR A 239 10.68 4.32 -1.14
N ASP A 240 11.24 3.35 -0.42
CA ASP A 240 12.15 3.70 0.64
C ASP A 240 13.54 3.98 0.08
N HIS A 241 13.91 3.51 -1.13
CA HIS A 241 15.22 3.56 -1.86
C HIS A 241 16.49 3.36 -1.01
N SER A 242 16.33 3.24 0.29
CA SER A 242 17.36 3.30 1.32
C SER A 242 17.69 1.91 1.82
N ASN A 243 17.19 0.86 1.14
CA ASN A 243 17.56 -0.51 1.47
C ASN A 243 19.00 -0.74 0.96
N PRO A 244 19.99 -0.89 1.85
CA PRO A 244 21.39 -1.03 1.47
C PRO A 244 21.69 -2.37 0.76
N ASP A 245 20.79 -3.35 0.83
CA ASP A 245 21.00 -4.70 0.29
C ASP A 245 20.36 -4.91 -1.09
N GLY A 246 19.62 -3.93 -1.62
CA GLY A 246 18.86 -4.10 -2.87
C GLY A 246 17.78 -5.20 -2.80
N GLN A 247 17.14 -5.49 -3.93
CA GLN A 247 15.94 -6.34 -4.02
C GLN A 247 16.28 -7.83 -4.08
N VAL A 248 17.26 -8.21 -4.92
CA VAL A 248 17.65 -9.61 -5.10
C VAL A 248 18.27 -10.17 -3.81
N ALA A 249 19.21 -9.46 -3.19
CA ALA A 249 19.82 -9.94 -1.95
C ALA A 249 18.81 -9.99 -0.80
N ARG A 250 17.89 -9.02 -0.73
CA ARG A 250 16.77 -9.04 0.23
C ARG A 250 15.88 -10.27 0.03
N PHE A 251 15.50 -10.59 -1.21
CA PHE A 251 14.74 -11.81 -1.49
C PHE A 251 15.48 -13.07 -1.02
N LEU A 252 16.75 -13.22 -1.42
CA LEU A 252 17.56 -14.39 -1.04
C LEU A 252 17.75 -14.51 0.47
N HIS A 253 17.82 -13.38 1.18
CA HIS A 253 17.87 -13.36 2.64
C HIS A 253 16.63 -14.00 3.28
N PHE A 254 15.44 -13.63 2.80
CA PHE A 254 14.18 -14.21 3.28
C PHE A 254 14.00 -15.66 2.81
N GLU A 255 14.46 -16.02 1.62
CA GLU A 255 14.50 -17.41 1.17
C GLU A 255 15.32 -18.28 2.13
N LYS A 256 16.55 -17.85 2.46
CA LYS A 256 17.42 -18.55 3.42
C LYS A 256 16.75 -18.68 4.78
N ALA A 257 16.17 -17.59 5.30
CA ALA A 257 15.46 -17.60 6.58
C ALA A 257 14.25 -18.54 6.57
N TYR A 258 13.50 -18.59 5.47
CA TYR A 258 12.36 -19.50 5.31
C TYR A 258 12.81 -20.97 5.34
N LEU A 259 13.85 -21.32 4.58
CA LEU A 259 14.42 -22.67 4.55
C LEU A 259 15.00 -23.10 5.91
N ALA A 260 15.56 -22.14 6.65
CA ALA A 260 16.04 -22.34 8.02
C ALA A 260 14.91 -22.37 9.07
N LYS A 261 13.64 -22.22 8.66
CA LYS A 261 12.46 -22.13 9.55
C LYS A 261 12.57 -20.99 10.57
N GLU A 262 13.19 -19.90 10.17
CA GLU A 262 13.37 -18.71 10.99
C GLU A 262 12.23 -17.69 10.86
N LEU A 263 11.34 -17.85 9.88
CA LEU A 263 10.17 -16.98 9.68
C LEU A 263 8.97 -17.50 10.46
N ASP A 264 7.94 -16.67 10.61
CA ASP A 264 6.68 -17.07 11.23
C ASP A 264 6.08 -18.27 10.46
N PRO A 265 5.47 -19.26 11.15
CA PRO A 265 4.82 -20.40 10.50
C PRO A 265 3.81 -20.06 9.40
N GLN A 266 3.18 -18.89 9.47
CA GLN A 266 2.20 -18.41 8.49
C GLN A 266 2.83 -17.83 7.23
N PHE A 267 4.14 -17.60 7.23
CA PHE A 267 4.85 -17.06 6.07
C PHE A 267 4.53 -17.82 4.79
N LYS A 268 4.44 -19.14 4.87
CA LYS A 268 4.17 -20.03 3.73
C LYS A 268 2.81 -19.79 3.05
N ASP A 269 1.87 -19.15 3.73
CA ASP A 269 0.48 -19.02 3.29
C ASP A 269 0.24 -17.70 2.53
N PHE A 270 1.10 -16.69 2.72
CA PHE A 270 0.90 -15.35 2.17
C PHE A 270 0.84 -15.28 0.64
N ASN A 271 -0.11 -14.52 0.13
CA ASN A 271 -0.26 -14.20 -1.29
C ASN A 271 0.76 -13.15 -1.76
N ALA A 272 0.84 -12.91 -3.07
CA ALA A 272 1.81 -11.97 -3.63
C ALA A 272 1.53 -10.50 -3.26
N TRP A 273 0.28 -10.13 -2.99
CA TRP A 273 -0.08 -8.79 -2.50
C TRP A 273 0.46 -8.56 -1.08
N GLU A 274 0.27 -9.52 -0.18
CA GLU A 274 0.78 -9.47 1.20
C GLU A 274 2.31 -9.43 1.22
N CYS A 275 2.95 -10.19 0.34
CA CYS A 275 4.41 -10.22 0.21
C CYS A 275 5.03 -8.85 -0.13
N ARG A 276 4.27 -7.92 -0.71
CA ARG A 276 4.72 -6.53 -0.97
C ARG A 276 5.12 -5.78 0.29
N PHE A 277 4.61 -6.20 1.45
CA PHE A 277 4.78 -5.50 2.73
C PHE A 277 5.83 -6.17 3.63
N ILE A 278 6.65 -7.07 3.09
CA ILE A 278 7.67 -7.84 3.84
C ILE A 278 9.08 -7.30 3.59
N THR A 279 9.48 -7.16 2.34
CA THR A 279 10.90 -6.96 1.93
C THR A 279 11.32 -5.50 1.78
N ASN A 280 10.38 -4.58 1.92
CA ASN A 280 10.55 -3.13 1.73
C ASN A 280 10.87 -2.40 3.03
N ASP A 281 11.82 -2.92 3.81
CA ASP A 281 12.31 -2.24 4.99
C ASP A 281 13.68 -1.58 4.70
N PRO A 282 13.92 -0.34 5.15
CA PRO A 282 15.20 0.34 4.91
C PRO A 282 16.38 -0.24 5.71
N TYR A 283 16.15 -1.12 6.69
CA TYR A 283 17.22 -1.70 7.53
C TYR A 283 17.89 -2.90 6.88
N THR A 284 19.17 -3.15 7.18
CA THR A 284 19.97 -4.17 6.48
C THR A 284 19.47 -5.62 6.70
N ASN A 285 19.94 -6.56 5.88
CA ASN A 285 19.76 -8.00 6.07
C ASN A 285 20.45 -8.47 7.36
N GLU A 286 21.58 -7.87 7.72
CA GLU A 286 22.25 -8.10 9.00
C GLU A 286 21.35 -7.69 10.17
N GLU A 287 20.74 -6.51 10.13
CA GLU A 287 19.79 -6.06 11.15
C GLU A 287 18.58 -7.00 11.23
N ALA A 288 18.01 -7.42 10.10
CA ALA A 288 16.89 -8.36 10.10
C ALA A 288 17.27 -9.73 10.70
N THR A 289 18.48 -10.21 10.45
CA THR A 289 19.03 -11.42 11.10
C THR A 289 19.16 -11.20 12.60
N TRP A 290 19.78 -10.09 13.01
CA TRP A 290 19.95 -9.72 14.40
C TRP A 290 18.60 -9.62 15.12
N GLY A 291 17.57 -9.00 14.52
CA GLY A 291 16.24 -8.90 15.12
C GLY A 291 15.61 -10.27 15.40
N ARG A 292 15.80 -11.21 14.47
CA ARG A 292 15.39 -12.61 14.60
C ARG A 292 16.13 -13.36 15.70
N GLU A 293 17.45 -13.22 15.78
CA GLU A 293 18.28 -13.83 16.81
C GLU A 293 18.01 -13.23 18.19
N MET A 294 17.93 -11.90 18.26
CA MET A 294 17.66 -11.15 19.48
C MET A 294 16.34 -11.56 20.11
N LEU A 295 15.23 -11.62 19.35
CA LEU A 295 13.97 -12.08 19.93
C LEU A 295 14.03 -13.54 20.41
N ARG A 296 14.72 -14.42 19.67
CA ARG A 296 14.85 -15.84 20.09
C ARG A 296 15.64 -16.00 21.39
N GLN A 297 16.67 -15.21 21.57
CA GLN A 297 17.56 -15.33 22.73
C GLN A 297 17.03 -14.57 23.95
N PHE A 298 16.55 -13.34 23.75
CA PHE A 298 16.21 -12.45 24.87
C PHE A 298 14.72 -12.46 25.22
N ARG A 299 13.83 -12.62 24.22
CA ARG A 299 12.37 -12.52 24.41
C ARG A 299 11.60 -13.59 23.62
N PRO A 300 11.87 -14.89 23.86
CA PRO A 300 11.15 -15.97 23.19
C PRO A 300 9.64 -15.93 23.48
N ASP A 301 9.24 -15.35 24.61
CA ASP A 301 7.84 -15.10 24.98
C ASP A 301 7.09 -14.21 23.96
N HIS A 302 7.79 -13.28 23.30
CA HIS A 302 7.19 -12.45 22.24
C HIS A 302 7.00 -13.21 20.93
N ILE A 303 7.79 -14.26 20.69
CA ILE A 303 7.64 -15.13 19.51
C ILE A 303 6.45 -16.07 19.71
N THR A 304 6.29 -16.62 20.90
CA THR A 304 5.18 -17.53 21.24
C THR A 304 3.92 -16.81 21.72
N ASN A 305 3.84 -15.49 21.56
CA ASN A 305 2.70 -14.71 22.02
C ASN A 305 1.42 -15.17 21.29
N PRO A 306 0.37 -15.57 22.02
CA PRO A 306 -0.90 -16.00 21.42
C PRO A 306 -1.67 -14.83 20.81
N ASP A 307 -1.46 -13.60 21.30
CA ASP A 307 -2.05 -12.41 20.72
C ASP A 307 -1.31 -12.04 19.42
N GLN A 308 -1.92 -12.39 18.29
CA GLN A 308 -1.35 -12.22 16.95
C GLN A 308 -1.00 -10.77 16.62
N LYS A 309 -1.77 -9.82 17.15
CA LYS A 309 -1.49 -8.39 16.99
C LYS A 309 -0.17 -8.02 17.67
N TRP A 310 0.17 -8.67 18.78
CA TRP A 310 1.35 -8.35 19.59
C TRP A 310 2.53 -9.31 19.42
N ARG A 311 2.35 -10.45 18.74
CA ARG A 311 3.47 -11.36 18.40
C ARG A 311 4.61 -10.60 17.73
N TYR A 312 5.84 -10.79 18.20
CA TYR A 312 7.04 -10.03 17.85
C TYR A 312 7.04 -8.56 18.34
N THR A 313 5.99 -7.79 18.04
CA THR A 313 5.98 -6.33 18.23
C THR A 313 5.76 -5.87 19.67
N ARG A 314 5.35 -6.78 20.57
CA ARG A 314 5.19 -6.47 22.01
C ARG A 314 6.48 -5.98 22.66
N ILE A 315 7.65 -6.35 22.11
CA ILE A 315 8.96 -5.84 22.53
C ILE A 315 9.04 -4.32 22.54
N VAL A 316 8.36 -3.65 21.61
CA VAL A 316 8.31 -2.19 21.55
C VAL A 316 7.70 -1.62 22.84
N LYS A 317 6.72 -2.30 23.43
CA LYS A 317 6.06 -1.87 24.66
C LYS A 317 6.81 -2.29 25.92
N SER A 318 7.51 -3.42 25.91
CA SER A 318 8.15 -3.96 27.12
C SER A 318 9.61 -3.53 27.27
N ASP A 319 10.35 -3.31 26.18
CA ASP A 319 11.82 -3.19 26.22
C ASP A 319 12.33 -1.93 25.52
N LEU A 320 11.52 -1.30 24.68
CA LEU A 320 11.88 -0.05 24.01
C LEU A 320 11.25 1.13 24.79
N PRO A 321 12.03 1.97 25.51
CA PRO A 321 11.47 3.03 26.34
C PRO A 321 10.77 4.14 25.53
N TYR A 322 9.70 4.72 26.08
CA TYR A 322 9.09 5.93 25.51
C TYR A 322 9.82 7.17 26.05
N THR A 323 10.71 7.73 25.24
CA THR A 323 11.56 8.88 25.62
C THR A 323 11.95 9.68 24.39
N SER A 324 12.57 10.85 24.59
CA SER A 324 13.12 11.64 23.49
C SER A 324 14.15 10.85 22.71
N THR A 325 14.03 10.86 21.38
CA THR A 325 14.94 10.18 20.46
C THR A 325 16.37 10.72 20.62
N ARG A 326 17.33 9.82 20.85
CA ARG A 326 18.78 10.10 20.91
C ARG A 326 19.54 9.18 19.95
N HIS A 327 20.77 9.54 19.59
CA HIS A 327 21.63 8.77 18.70
C HIS A 327 22.99 8.58 19.36
N ASP A 328 23.53 7.37 19.25
CA ASP A 328 24.86 6.99 19.73
C ASP A 328 25.36 5.80 18.90
N ASP A 329 26.21 6.09 17.93
CA ASP A 329 26.72 5.10 16.99
C ASP A 329 27.62 4.04 17.66
N SER A 330 28.09 4.28 18.89
CA SER A 330 28.83 3.28 19.66
C SER A 330 27.95 2.12 20.15
N LEU A 331 26.62 2.28 20.13
CA LEU A 331 25.65 1.26 20.52
C LEU A 331 25.24 0.33 19.37
N GLY A 332 25.85 0.49 18.19
CA GLY A 332 25.67 -0.38 17.04
C GLY A 332 24.65 0.13 16.04
N SER A 333 23.95 -0.81 15.40
CA SER A 333 23.04 -0.55 14.28
C SER A 333 21.87 0.37 14.68
N PRO A 334 21.18 1.04 13.72
CA PRO A 334 20.01 1.86 14.01
C PRO A 334 18.94 1.15 14.87
N GLN A 335 18.68 -0.15 14.63
CA GLN A 335 17.71 -0.89 15.45
C GLN A 335 18.25 -1.26 16.84
N GLN A 336 19.55 -1.54 16.99
CA GLN A 336 20.18 -1.72 18.30
C GLN A 336 20.12 -0.44 19.13
N GLN A 337 20.44 0.71 18.52
CA GLN A 337 20.27 2.03 19.13
C GLN A 337 18.82 2.29 19.52
N ALA A 338 17.87 1.91 18.65
CA ALA A 338 16.46 2.13 18.94
C ALA A 338 15.99 1.38 20.18
N LEU A 339 16.43 0.13 20.35
CA LEU A 339 16.14 -0.68 21.53
C LEU A 339 16.83 -0.12 22.78
N ALA A 340 18.11 0.25 22.69
CA ALA A 340 18.90 0.72 23.83
C ALA A 340 18.50 2.12 24.32
N LEU A 341 18.22 3.05 23.42
CA LEU A 341 17.96 4.46 23.74
C LEU A 341 16.47 4.80 23.81
N GLY A 342 15.60 3.92 23.32
CA GLY A 342 14.19 4.19 23.18
C GLY A 342 13.86 5.31 22.19
N GLY A 343 12.62 5.77 22.19
CA GLY A 343 12.16 6.86 21.33
C GLY A 343 10.66 7.12 21.43
N ILE A 344 10.21 8.17 20.74
CA ILE A 344 8.78 8.50 20.59
C ILE A 344 8.11 7.68 19.47
N CYS A 345 6.90 8.07 19.07
CA CYS A 345 6.07 7.35 18.08
C CYS A 345 6.82 6.89 16.81
N GLY A 346 7.65 7.76 16.21
CA GLY A 346 8.45 7.43 15.01
C GLY A 346 9.30 6.18 15.17
N ARG A 347 10.30 6.24 16.03
CA ARG A 347 11.24 5.14 16.28
C ARG A 347 10.53 3.86 16.75
N ARG A 348 9.48 4.00 17.55
CA ARG A 348 8.67 2.87 18.05
C ARG A 348 7.93 2.15 16.93
N ALA A 349 7.24 2.90 16.06
CA ALA A 349 6.54 2.32 14.91
C ALA A 349 7.53 1.71 13.91
N PHE A 350 8.70 2.31 13.73
CA PHE A 350 9.73 1.81 12.82
C PHE A 350 10.33 0.50 13.34
N PHE A 351 10.71 0.43 14.63
CA PHE A 351 11.19 -0.81 15.25
C PHE A 351 10.12 -1.92 15.20
N GLY A 352 8.86 -1.57 15.48
CA GLY A 352 7.75 -2.51 15.40
C GLY A 352 7.58 -3.10 14.00
N ARG A 353 7.65 -2.27 12.96
CA ARG A 353 7.56 -2.72 11.56
C ARG A 353 8.76 -3.58 11.18
N PHE A 354 9.96 -3.12 11.53
CA PHE A 354 11.22 -3.85 11.34
C PHE A 354 11.14 -5.25 11.94
N ILE A 355 10.73 -5.37 13.20
CA ILE A 355 10.75 -6.66 13.88
C ILE A 355 9.67 -7.61 13.35
N ALA A 356 8.48 -7.10 13.00
CA ALA A 356 7.45 -7.91 12.35
C ALA A 356 7.92 -8.43 10.98
N ARG A 357 8.49 -7.56 10.14
CA ARG A 357 9.01 -7.93 8.82
C ARG A 357 10.21 -8.86 8.91
N SER A 358 11.07 -8.71 9.92
CA SER A 358 12.22 -9.61 10.14
C SER A 358 11.79 -11.08 10.28
N PHE A 359 10.59 -11.34 10.80
CA PHE A 359 9.95 -12.65 10.90
C PHE A 359 9.02 -12.98 9.72
N GLY A 360 9.03 -12.18 8.66
CA GLY A 360 8.24 -12.42 7.45
C GLY A 360 6.78 -12.00 7.57
N ILE A 361 6.39 -11.20 8.57
CA ILE A 361 5.00 -10.73 8.69
C ILE A 361 4.77 -9.47 7.85
N PRO A 362 3.78 -9.46 6.93
CA PRO A 362 3.36 -8.28 6.19
C PRO A 362 3.06 -7.11 7.13
N SER A 363 3.80 -6.02 6.97
CA SER A 363 3.63 -4.82 7.79
C SER A 363 3.76 -3.57 6.94
N ARG A 364 2.85 -2.62 7.16
CA ARG A 364 2.74 -1.40 6.37
C ARG A 364 3.06 -0.19 7.25
N ARG A 365 3.85 0.74 6.71
CA ARG A 365 4.03 2.07 7.31
C ARG A 365 2.68 2.77 7.39
N SER A 366 2.41 3.43 8.51
CA SER A 366 1.28 4.35 8.60
C SER A 366 1.72 5.68 9.17
N THR A 367 1.13 6.75 8.65
CA THR A 367 1.33 8.12 9.10
C THR A 367 -0.01 8.63 9.64
N GLN A 368 0.06 9.49 10.65
CA GLN A 368 -1.07 10.24 11.23
C GLN A 368 -0.62 11.68 11.49
N SER A 369 -1.56 12.61 11.68
CA SER A 369 -1.21 14.00 12.02
C SER A 369 -0.37 14.04 13.29
N GLY A 370 0.88 14.53 13.18
CA GLY A 370 1.84 14.61 14.29
C GLY A 370 2.28 13.26 14.88
N HIS A 371 1.98 12.12 14.25
CA HIS A 371 2.22 10.81 14.83
C HIS A 371 2.61 9.76 13.78
N ALA A 372 3.53 8.85 14.15
CA ALA A 372 3.86 7.69 13.32
C ALA A 372 3.13 6.46 13.84
N ALA A 373 2.61 5.66 12.91
CA ALA A 373 1.81 4.48 13.16
C ALA A 373 2.34 3.30 12.36
N MET A 374 1.80 2.12 12.63
CA MET A 374 2.02 0.96 11.76
C MET A 374 0.79 0.06 11.73
N ASN A 375 0.58 -0.55 10.57
CA ASN A 375 -0.38 -1.62 10.39
C ASN A 375 0.37 -2.93 10.15
N ARG A 376 -0.25 -4.05 10.49
CA ARG A 376 0.27 -5.38 10.17
C ARG A 376 -0.85 -6.33 9.84
N TRP A 377 -0.52 -7.37 9.13
CA TRP A 377 -1.38 -8.53 8.95
C TRP A 377 -1.44 -9.37 10.24
N THR A 378 -2.59 -10.00 10.45
CA THR A 378 -2.88 -11.05 11.44
C THR A 378 -3.80 -12.09 10.81
N PRO A 379 -3.98 -13.28 11.40
CA PRO A 379 -4.88 -14.30 10.85
C PRO A 379 -6.33 -13.83 10.71
N ASP A 380 -6.74 -12.85 11.52
CA ASP A 380 -8.07 -12.25 11.51
C ASP A 380 -8.12 -10.99 10.61
N GLY A 381 -7.11 -10.80 9.75
CA GLY A 381 -6.97 -9.66 8.84
C GLY A 381 -6.01 -8.57 9.32
N TRP A 382 -6.00 -7.45 8.60
CA TRP A 382 -5.10 -6.33 8.87
C TRP A 382 -5.55 -5.50 10.08
N VAL A 383 -4.60 -5.13 10.95
CA VAL A 383 -4.86 -4.33 12.15
C VAL A 383 -3.95 -3.12 12.26
N VAL A 384 -4.43 -2.06 12.93
CA VAL A 384 -3.56 -1.01 13.47
C VAL A 384 -2.81 -1.56 14.68
N ASN A 385 -1.49 -1.72 14.57
CA ASN A 385 -0.67 -2.22 15.69
C ASN A 385 -0.27 -1.09 16.64
N PHE A 386 0.16 0.05 16.08
CA PHE A 386 0.47 1.28 16.80
C PHE A 386 -0.22 2.47 16.11
N GLY A 387 -0.68 3.44 16.92
CA GLY A 387 -1.40 4.62 16.45
C GLY A 387 -2.91 4.53 16.63
N ALA A 388 -3.61 5.58 16.21
CA ALA A 388 -5.07 5.66 16.19
C ALA A 388 -5.71 4.83 15.05
N TRP A 389 -7.05 4.76 15.05
CA TRP A 389 -7.86 3.98 14.11
C TRP A 389 -7.62 4.33 12.62
N TRP A 390 -8.03 3.44 11.72
CA TRP A 390 -7.85 3.53 10.26
C TRP A 390 -8.29 4.88 9.64
N SER A 391 -9.31 5.54 10.19
CA SER A 391 -9.74 6.88 9.76
C SER A 391 -8.70 7.97 9.94
N MET A 392 -7.69 7.76 10.79
CA MET A 392 -6.59 8.70 11.06
C MET A 392 -5.29 8.31 10.36
N ASN A 393 -5.27 7.17 9.66
CA ASN A 393 -4.07 6.56 9.07
C ASN A 393 -3.90 6.89 7.58
N TRP A 394 -2.67 6.90 7.09
CA TRP A 394 -2.36 6.85 5.65
C TRP A 394 -0.93 6.39 5.33
N CYS A 395 -0.72 5.93 4.11
CA CYS A 395 0.62 5.73 3.52
C CYS A 395 0.60 6.38 2.12
N GLY A 396 1.28 7.54 2.02
CA GLY A 396 1.13 8.57 0.98
C GLY A 396 -0.26 8.73 0.44
N PRO A 397 -0.58 8.48 -0.86
CA PRO A 397 -1.88 8.84 -1.38
C PRO A 397 -2.99 8.04 -0.69
N GLN A 398 -2.70 6.81 -0.25
CA GLN A 398 -3.69 5.89 0.28
C GLN A 398 -4.00 6.10 1.76
N GLY A 399 -5.24 6.50 2.03
CA GLY A 399 -5.85 6.57 3.35
C GLY A 399 -6.04 5.20 3.99
N GLY A 400 -6.11 5.16 5.31
CA GLY A 400 -6.20 3.93 6.07
C GLY A 400 -7.53 3.20 5.88
N LEU A 401 -8.65 3.93 5.71
CA LEU A 401 -9.95 3.30 5.44
C LEU A 401 -9.99 2.63 4.07
N ASP A 402 -9.41 3.23 3.04
CA ASP A 402 -9.32 2.59 1.72
C ASP A 402 -8.46 1.32 1.76
N PHE A 403 -7.27 1.39 2.39
CA PHE A 403 -6.42 0.21 2.56
C PHE A 403 -7.15 -0.90 3.34
N TYR A 404 -7.83 -0.55 4.42
CA TYR A 404 -8.55 -1.51 5.25
C TYR A 404 -9.67 -2.19 4.46
N LEU A 405 -10.51 -1.41 3.75
CA LEU A 405 -11.55 -1.95 2.89
C LEU A 405 -10.98 -2.86 1.80
N ASP A 406 -9.92 -2.44 1.11
CA ASP A 406 -9.28 -3.23 0.06
C ASP A 406 -8.70 -4.52 0.62
N SER A 407 -8.09 -4.48 1.81
CA SER A 407 -7.55 -5.66 2.48
C SER A 407 -8.63 -6.68 2.84
N GLN A 408 -9.80 -6.23 3.30
CA GLN A 408 -10.92 -7.11 3.62
C GLN A 408 -11.55 -7.70 2.34
N ALA A 409 -11.76 -6.88 1.32
CA ALA A 409 -12.36 -7.34 0.06
C ALA A 409 -11.49 -8.42 -0.63
N ARG A 410 -10.16 -8.35 -0.49
CA ARG A 410 -9.21 -9.33 -1.05
C ARG A 410 -9.32 -10.73 -0.45
N GLU A 411 -9.86 -10.87 0.76
CA GLU A 411 -10.11 -12.18 1.38
C GLU A 411 -11.21 -12.96 0.62
N HIS A 412 -12.00 -12.27 -0.21
CA HIS A 412 -13.06 -12.85 -1.04
C HIS A 412 -12.62 -12.91 -2.50
N GLU A 413 -11.65 -13.79 -2.83
CA GLU A 413 -10.96 -13.77 -4.12
C GLU A 413 -11.86 -13.76 -5.36
N ALA A 414 -12.97 -14.52 -5.33
CA ALA A 414 -13.89 -14.61 -6.46
C ALA A 414 -14.63 -13.28 -6.69
N ASP A 415 -15.17 -12.68 -5.62
CA ASP A 415 -15.84 -11.39 -5.69
C ASP A 415 -14.88 -10.23 -5.95
N TYR A 416 -13.65 -10.33 -5.42
CA TYR A 416 -12.61 -9.35 -5.65
C TYR A 416 -12.18 -9.28 -7.13
N MET A 417 -12.28 -10.38 -7.88
CA MET A 417 -12.07 -10.33 -9.33
C MET A 417 -13.10 -9.44 -10.04
N GLN A 418 -14.33 -9.37 -9.55
CA GLN A 418 -15.35 -8.48 -10.10
C GLN A 418 -15.01 -7.01 -9.83
N VAL A 419 -14.48 -6.71 -8.64
CA VAL A 419 -13.93 -5.37 -8.30
C VAL A 419 -12.85 -4.99 -9.32
N LEU A 420 -11.87 -5.88 -9.52
CA LEU A 420 -10.76 -5.64 -10.43
C LEU A 420 -11.23 -5.45 -11.87
N ARG A 421 -12.20 -6.22 -12.35
CA ARG A 421 -12.75 -6.04 -13.70
C ARG A 421 -13.47 -4.71 -13.87
N ALA A 422 -14.27 -4.29 -12.88
CA ALA A 422 -14.89 -2.98 -12.90
C ALA A 422 -13.83 -1.87 -12.95
N GLN A 423 -12.77 -1.98 -12.13
CA GLN A 423 -11.64 -1.06 -12.15
C GLN A 423 -10.93 -1.06 -13.52
N TRP A 424 -10.60 -2.23 -14.09
CA TRP A 424 -9.92 -2.32 -15.38
C TRP A 424 -10.77 -1.83 -16.55
N ILE A 425 -12.10 -1.89 -16.45
CA ILE A 425 -13.00 -1.23 -17.41
C ILE A 425 -12.84 0.29 -17.29
N GLY A 426 -12.85 0.84 -16.08
CA GLY A 426 -12.53 2.25 -15.84
C GLY A 426 -11.17 2.64 -16.41
N ASP A 427 -10.14 1.82 -16.14
CA ASP A 427 -8.79 2.00 -16.66
C ASP A 427 -8.81 2.11 -18.20
N ALA A 428 -9.40 1.12 -18.87
CA ALA A 428 -9.47 1.05 -20.31
C ALA A 428 -10.23 2.21 -20.95
N LEU A 429 -11.24 2.75 -20.26
CA LEU A 429 -12.04 3.88 -20.75
C LEU A 429 -11.40 5.25 -20.47
N GLY A 430 -10.25 5.30 -19.79
CA GLY A 430 -9.60 6.55 -19.40
C GLY A 430 -10.36 7.33 -18.31
N GLN A 431 -11.20 6.63 -17.53
CA GLN A 431 -11.99 7.21 -16.45
C GLN A 431 -11.15 7.54 -15.21
N GLU A 432 -11.41 8.65 -14.54
CA GLU A 432 -10.71 9.03 -13.30
C GLU A 432 -10.93 8.01 -12.18
N ASP A 433 -9.91 7.82 -11.34
CA ASP A 433 -9.93 6.90 -10.21
C ASP A 433 -10.61 7.54 -9.00
N VAL A 434 -11.29 6.73 -8.19
CA VAL A 434 -11.78 7.10 -6.86
C VAL A 434 -10.58 7.47 -6.00
N SER A 435 -10.75 8.53 -5.21
CA SER A 435 -9.69 9.03 -4.37
C SER A 435 -9.24 7.97 -3.37
N LEU A 436 -7.96 7.60 -3.43
CA LEU A 436 -7.31 6.78 -2.41
C LEU A 436 -7.31 7.46 -1.03
N ARG A 437 -7.57 8.78 -0.96
CA ARG A 437 -7.56 9.58 0.26
C ARG A 437 -8.96 9.89 0.78
N GLN A 438 -9.86 10.32 -0.10
CA GLN A 438 -11.22 10.70 0.24
C GLN A 438 -12.15 9.50 0.02
N TYR A 439 -12.37 8.74 1.10
CA TYR A 439 -13.09 7.46 1.08
C TYR A 439 -14.41 7.51 0.30
N GLY A 440 -14.47 6.80 -0.83
CA GLY A 440 -15.65 6.70 -1.71
C GLY A 440 -15.96 7.95 -2.54
N GLN A 441 -15.05 8.92 -2.62
CA GLN A 441 -15.24 10.19 -3.33
C GLN A 441 -14.31 10.34 -4.53
N GLY A 442 -14.72 11.17 -5.51
CA GLY A 442 -13.99 11.33 -6.77
C GLY A 442 -14.13 10.10 -7.66
N GLY A 443 -13.49 10.14 -8.84
CA GLY A 443 -13.54 9.09 -9.86
C GLY A 443 -14.82 9.06 -10.68
N ASP A 444 -14.78 8.42 -11.84
CA ASP A 444 -15.95 8.29 -12.72
C ASP A 444 -16.77 7.03 -12.40
N PHE A 445 -17.70 6.66 -13.29
CA PHE A 445 -18.69 5.62 -13.08
C PHE A 445 -18.10 4.25 -12.70
N TRP A 446 -17.19 3.69 -13.50
CA TRP A 446 -16.72 2.31 -13.32
C TRP A 446 -15.80 2.15 -12.13
N ASP A 447 -14.88 3.08 -11.90
CA ASP A 447 -14.02 3.03 -10.72
C ASP A 447 -14.81 3.29 -9.43
N GLY A 448 -15.81 4.19 -9.51
CA GLY A 448 -16.83 4.34 -8.47
C GLY A 448 -17.54 3.03 -8.16
N LEU A 449 -18.04 2.35 -9.20
CA LEU A 449 -18.74 1.09 -9.06
C LEU A 449 -17.83 0.00 -8.47
N ALA A 450 -16.55 -0.04 -8.88
CA ALA A 450 -15.54 -0.94 -8.32
C ALA A 450 -15.35 -0.70 -6.81
N PHE A 451 -15.25 0.56 -6.37
CA PHE A 451 -15.19 0.91 -4.95
C PHE A 451 -16.42 0.43 -4.18
N TYR A 452 -17.62 0.64 -4.72
CA TYR A 452 -18.84 0.19 -4.05
C TYR A 452 -19.07 -1.33 -4.14
N LYS A 453 -18.51 -2.03 -5.14
CA LYS A 453 -18.42 -3.50 -5.12
C LYS A 453 -17.54 -3.97 -3.96
N LYS A 454 -16.37 -3.35 -3.71
CA LYS A 454 -15.55 -3.67 -2.51
C LYS A 454 -16.38 -3.56 -1.24
N ARG A 455 -17.14 -2.47 -1.10
CA ARG A 455 -18.01 -2.26 0.07
C ARG A 455 -19.12 -3.30 0.18
N ALA A 456 -19.78 -3.64 -0.94
CA ALA A 456 -20.83 -4.64 -0.95
C ALA A 456 -20.32 -6.01 -0.50
N VAL A 457 -19.13 -6.42 -0.97
CA VAL A 457 -18.48 -7.68 -0.59
C VAL A 457 -18.21 -7.73 0.91
N VAL A 458 -17.56 -6.69 1.46
CA VAL A 458 -17.22 -6.65 2.88
C VAL A 458 -18.47 -6.54 3.77
N GLU A 459 -19.49 -5.79 3.34
CA GLU A 459 -20.74 -5.71 4.10
C GLU A 459 -21.48 -7.04 4.13
N ALA A 460 -21.56 -7.76 3.00
CA ALA A 460 -22.17 -9.09 2.94
C ALA A 460 -21.45 -10.07 3.89
N SER A 461 -20.11 -10.11 3.85
CA SER A 461 -19.32 -10.96 4.75
C SER A 461 -19.54 -10.62 6.23
N ASN A 462 -19.60 -9.34 6.59
CA ASN A 462 -19.88 -8.94 7.97
C ASN A 462 -21.29 -9.35 8.43
N GLN A 463 -22.28 -9.31 7.53
CA GLN A 463 -23.64 -9.74 7.83
C GLN A 463 -23.72 -11.26 8.03
N GLU A 464 -23.03 -12.04 7.18
CA GLU A 464 -22.92 -13.49 7.33
C GLU A 464 -22.25 -13.88 8.65
N GLN A 465 -21.14 -13.22 8.99
CA GLN A 465 -20.45 -13.41 10.27
C GLN A 465 -21.38 -13.11 11.45
N ALA A 466 -22.09 -11.98 11.42
CA ALA A 466 -23.01 -11.61 12.49
C ALA A 466 -24.18 -12.59 12.63
N ALA A 467 -24.68 -13.15 11.51
CA ALA A 467 -25.72 -14.17 11.53
C ALA A 467 -25.21 -15.48 12.14
N ALA A 468 -24.00 -15.92 11.77
CA ALA A 468 -23.36 -17.10 12.34
C ALA A 468 -23.08 -16.95 13.84
N ASP A 469 -22.59 -15.78 14.27
CA ASP A 469 -22.37 -15.48 15.70
C ASP A 469 -23.69 -15.49 16.48
N ALA A 470 -24.77 -14.97 15.91
CA ALA A 470 -26.09 -14.99 16.52
C ALA A 470 -26.65 -16.42 16.64
N GLU A 471 -26.45 -17.26 15.62
CA GLU A 471 -26.82 -18.68 15.66
C GLU A 471 -26.03 -19.43 16.75
N LEU A 472 -24.70 -19.23 16.81
CA LEU A 472 -23.85 -19.83 17.83
C LEU A 472 -24.26 -19.39 19.25
N ALA A 473 -24.59 -18.11 19.43
CA ALA A 473 -25.06 -17.58 20.71
C ALA A 473 -26.44 -18.11 21.12
N ALA A 474 -27.24 -18.63 20.18
CA ALA A 474 -28.56 -19.19 20.43
C ALA A 474 -28.53 -20.69 20.76
N LEU A 475 -27.39 -21.38 20.58
CA LEU A 475 -27.25 -22.79 20.91
C LEU A 475 -27.38 -23.05 22.41
N SER A 476 -28.11 -24.10 22.77
CA SER A 476 -28.11 -24.62 24.13
C SER A 476 -26.75 -25.22 24.51
N ALA A 477 -26.49 -25.40 25.81
CA ALA A 477 -25.26 -26.02 26.29
C ALA A 477 -25.07 -27.48 25.83
N GLU A 478 -26.11 -28.11 25.29
CA GLU A 478 -26.10 -29.47 24.75
C GLU A 478 -25.87 -29.48 23.23
N GLU A 479 -26.29 -28.42 22.52
CA GLU A 479 -26.01 -28.21 21.10
C GLU A 479 -24.62 -27.60 20.84
N ALA A 480 -24.07 -26.87 21.83
CA ALA A 480 -22.73 -26.28 21.76
C ALA A 480 -21.58 -27.24 22.13
N ARG A 481 -21.88 -28.45 22.63
CA ARG A 481 -20.92 -29.52 22.92
C ARG A 481 -20.84 -30.50 21.76
#